data_AF-A0A139HXH0-F1
#
_entry.id   AF-A0A139HXH0-F1
#
_cell.length_a   1.000
_cell.length_b   1.000
_cell.length_c   1.000
_cell.angle_alpha   90.00
_cell.angle_beta   90.00
_cell.angle_gamma   90.00
#
_symmetry.space_group_name_H-M   'P 1'
#
loop_
_entity.id
_entity.type
_entity.pdbx_description
1 polymer ?
#
loop_
_entity_poly.entity_id
_entity_poly.type
_entity_poly.pdbx_seq_one_letter_code
_entity_poly.pdbx_strand_id
1 'polypeptide(L)'
;MDARCYQATSYNTYLPTEVSADVQLPQIPMGALELLTFFPNHTHWFVCMKRLIRNYFSNEEIARAQLHARGTLTRENRDRREQALRHQVNTGGKTHYADDNWTTKHWKASSHPDSRPFEETYAASAAPHTHPYDVTGWKPNGPNRKVPTLPSLQDIIKGVVNWPTGEDAGPFTQALLWARRQGDVYLATHTLKDVPTIIATQGFTYPDHILTVPKPA
;
A
#
# COMPACT_ATOMS: atom_id res chain seq x y z
N MET A 1 37.61 -11.20 22.51
CA MET A 1 36.88 -11.55 21.28
C MET A 1 35.45 -11.05 21.49
N ASP A 2 35.18 -9.81 21.10
CA ASP A 2 33.87 -9.20 21.35
C ASP A 2 32.89 -9.66 20.29
N ALA A 3 31.92 -10.46 20.75
CA ALA A 3 30.74 -10.82 19.99
C ALA A 3 29.94 -9.54 19.72
N ARG A 4 30.14 -8.95 18.54
CA ARG A 4 29.23 -7.93 18.01
C ARG A 4 27.88 -8.62 17.78
N CYS A 5 26.98 -8.49 18.75
CA CYS A 5 25.56 -8.74 18.54
C CYS A 5 25.14 -7.98 17.28
N TYR A 6 24.85 -8.71 16.22
CA TYR A 6 24.28 -8.19 14.99
C TYR A 6 22.87 -7.71 15.34
N GLN A 7 22.74 -6.46 15.81
CA GLN A 7 21.44 -5.82 15.88
C GLN A 7 20.94 -5.78 14.44
N ALA A 8 19.96 -6.63 14.13
CA ALA A 8 19.22 -6.53 12.89
C ALA A 8 18.56 -5.15 12.89
N THR A 9 19.21 -4.16 12.29
CA THR A 9 18.59 -2.87 11.98
C THR A 9 17.33 -3.19 11.20
N SER A 10 16.18 -3.02 11.85
CA SER A 10 14.87 -3.16 11.23
C SER A 10 14.90 -2.41 9.91
N TYR A 11 14.63 -3.10 8.79
CA TYR A 11 14.62 -2.51 7.46
C TYR A 11 13.59 -1.37 7.30
N ASN A 12 12.77 -1.11 8.34
CA ASN A 12 11.72 -0.11 8.37
C ASN A 12 11.91 0.94 9.49
N THR A 13 13.08 1.06 10.15
CA THR A 13 13.31 2.05 11.22
C THR A 13 12.95 3.50 10.84
N TYR A 14 12.90 3.81 9.54
CA TYR A 14 12.63 5.16 9.01
C TYR A 14 11.17 5.42 8.63
N LEU A 15 10.29 4.42 8.82
CA LEU A 15 8.84 4.52 8.60
C LEU A 15 8.14 4.40 9.95
N PRO A 16 7.93 5.50 10.68
CA PRO A 16 7.17 5.45 11.93
C PRO A 16 5.72 5.09 11.61
N THR A 17 5.37 3.82 11.82
CA THR A 17 4.03 3.28 11.61
C THR A 17 3.81 2.16 12.60
N GLU A 18 2.66 2.15 13.27
CA GLU A 18 2.29 1.04 14.18
C GLU A 18 1.68 -0.13 13.41
N VAL A 19 1.26 0.11 12.16
CA VAL A 19 0.68 -0.91 11.29
C VAL A 19 1.77 -1.86 10.79
N SER A 20 1.79 -3.06 11.36
CA SER A 20 2.63 -4.16 10.88
C SER A 20 2.25 -4.59 9.46
N ALA A 21 3.22 -5.11 8.71
CA ALA A 21 2.99 -5.81 7.44
C ALA A 21 2.06 -7.03 7.59
N ASP A 22 1.78 -7.46 8.81
CA ASP A 22 0.93 -8.61 9.10
C ASP A 22 -0.55 -8.28 9.23
N VAL A 23 -0.91 -6.99 9.27
CA VAL A 23 -2.31 -6.56 9.38
C VAL A 23 -3.08 -6.87 8.10
N GLN A 24 -4.33 -7.30 8.22
CA GLN A 24 -5.21 -7.45 7.05
C GLN A 24 -5.52 -6.09 6.44
N LEU A 25 -5.38 -5.95 5.12
CA LEU A 25 -5.88 -4.76 4.43
C LEU A 25 -7.42 -4.69 4.52
N PRO A 26 -8.02 -3.49 4.54
CA PRO A 26 -9.47 -3.36 4.53
C PRO A 26 -10.02 -3.94 3.23
N GLN A 27 -11.21 -4.54 3.28
CA GLN A 27 -11.86 -5.15 2.11
C GLN A 27 -12.63 -4.09 1.30
N ILE A 28 -11.88 -3.10 0.83
CA ILE A 28 -12.36 -1.99 0.00
C ILE A 28 -11.33 -1.74 -1.09
N PRO A 29 -11.72 -1.13 -2.22
CA PRO A 29 -10.73 -0.60 -3.14
C PRO A 29 -9.89 0.47 -2.43
N MET A 30 -8.63 0.63 -2.84
CA MET A 30 -7.69 1.57 -2.24
C MET A 30 -6.71 2.09 -3.27
N GLY A 31 -6.53 3.41 -3.31
CA GLY A 31 -5.54 4.08 -4.15
C GLY A 31 -4.10 3.63 -3.85
N ALA A 32 -3.19 3.77 -4.81
CA ALA A 32 -1.77 3.49 -4.58
C ALA A 32 -1.21 4.37 -3.46
N LEU A 33 -1.54 5.67 -3.45
CA LEU A 33 -1.08 6.59 -2.42
C LEU A 33 -1.71 6.34 -1.05
N GLU A 34 -2.98 5.91 -0.99
CA GLU A 34 -3.60 5.48 0.28
C GLU A 34 -2.88 4.27 0.86
N LEU A 35 -2.56 3.27 0.01
CA LEU A 35 -1.80 2.09 0.43
C LEU A 35 -0.40 2.48 0.93
N LEU A 36 0.30 3.35 0.21
CA LEU A 36 1.65 3.79 0.58
C LEU A 36 1.65 4.70 1.82
N THR A 37 0.55 5.41 2.10
CA THR A 37 0.43 6.30 3.25
C THR A 37 0.03 5.54 4.50
N PHE A 38 -1.01 4.71 4.45
CA PHE A 38 -1.56 4.08 5.66
C PHE A 38 -1.02 2.67 5.92
N PHE A 39 -0.53 2.00 4.88
CA PHE A 39 -0.01 0.63 4.93
C PHE A 39 1.39 0.52 4.30
N PRO A 40 2.37 1.37 4.68
CA PRO A 40 3.67 1.41 3.99
C PRO A 40 4.48 0.11 4.13
N ASN A 41 4.17 -0.70 5.14
CA ASN A 41 4.79 -2.01 5.36
C ASN A 41 4.20 -3.11 4.47
N HIS A 42 3.07 -2.89 3.81
CA HIS A 42 2.47 -3.88 2.91
C HIS A 42 3.20 -3.98 1.57
N THR A 43 4.20 -3.13 1.31
CA THR A 43 5.17 -3.34 0.22
C THR A 43 5.98 -4.63 0.36
N HIS A 44 6.01 -5.22 1.56
CA HIS A 44 6.56 -6.55 1.79
C HIS A 44 5.74 -7.65 1.11
N TRP A 45 4.46 -7.41 0.83
CA TRP A 45 3.63 -8.36 0.10
C TRP A 45 3.88 -8.17 -1.39
N PHE A 46 4.33 -9.22 -2.06
CA PHE A 46 4.70 -9.09 -3.46
C PHE A 46 3.49 -8.72 -4.34
N VAL A 47 2.28 -9.13 -3.96
CA VAL A 47 1.04 -8.70 -4.65
C VAL A 47 0.83 -7.18 -4.62
N CYS A 48 1.12 -6.52 -3.50
CA CYS A 48 1.08 -5.06 -3.39
C CYS A 48 2.13 -4.43 -4.29
N MET A 49 3.37 -4.93 -4.18
CA MET A 49 4.49 -4.41 -4.94
C MET A 49 4.30 -4.59 -6.45
N LYS A 50 3.80 -5.76 -6.86
CA LYS A 50 3.44 -6.09 -8.24
C LYS A 50 2.43 -5.09 -8.80
N ARG A 51 1.37 -4.77 -8.05
CA ARG A 51 0.39 -3.75 -8.47
C ARG A 51 1.05 -2.39 -8.68
N LEU A 52 1.88 -1.93 -7.74
CA LEU A 52 2.56 -0.64 -7.85
C LEU A 52 3.46 -0.60 -9.10
N ILE A 53 4.27 -1.64 -9.31
CA ILE A 53 5.17 -1.73 -10.48
C ILE A 53 4.38 -1.79 -11.81
N ARG A 54 3.24 -2.50 -11.84
CA ARG A 54 2.35 -2.55 -13.02
C ARG A 54 1.74 -1.20 -13.35
N ASN A 55 1.53 -0.36 -12.35
CA ASN A 55 1.08 1.04 -12.51
C ASN A 55 2.25 2.02 -12.65
N TYR A 56 3.42 1.54 -13.11
CA TYR A 56 4.61 2.34 -13.37
C TYR A 56 5.28 3.03 -12.18
N PHE A 57 4.87 2.72 -10.94
CA PHE A 57 5.58 3.24 -9.78
C PHE A 57 6.98 2.62 -9.69
N SER A 58 8.00 3.48 -9.73
CA SER A 58 9.37 3.12 -9.42
C SER A 58 9.57 2.96 -7.91
N ASN A 59 10.61 2.21 -7.52
CA ASN A 59 10.97 2.08 -6.10
C ASN A 59 11.31 3.43 -5.46
N GLU A 60 11.86 4.37 -6.25
CA GLU A 60 12.13 5.73 -5.78
C GLU A 60 10.82 6.48 -5.48
N GLU A 61 9.84 6.45 -6.38
CA GLU A 61 8.54 7.11 -6.18
C GLU A 61 7.80 6.51 -4.97
N ILE A 62 7.85 5.18 -4.82
CA ILE A 62 7.29 4.49 -3.65
C ILE A 62 7.98 4.97 -2.37
N ALA A 63 9.32 5.01 -2.34
CA ALA A 63 10.07 5.50 -1.18
C ALA A 63 9.72 6.95 -0.84
N ARG A 64 9.66 7.81 -1.85
CA ARG A 64 9.31 9.23 -1.70
C ARG A 64 7.90 9.40 -1.14
N ALA A 65 6.92 8.68 -1.68
CA ALA A 65 5.54 8.73 -1.20
C ALA A 65 5.43 8.31 0.28
N GLN A 66 6.04 7.19 0.65
CA GLN A 66 6.02 6.69 2.04
C GLN A 66 6.68 7.66 3.02
N LEU A 67 7.85 8.19 2.68
CA LEU A 67 8.59 9.13 3.54
C LEU A 67 7.94 10.51 3.58
N HIS A 68 7.38 10.98 2.46
CA HIS A 68 6.62 12.22 2.41
C HIS A 68 5.41 12.14 3.33
N ALA A 69 4.62 11.06 3.25
CA ALA A 69 3.47 10.85 4.13
C ALA A 69 3.85 10.91 5.63
N ARG A 70 5.07 10.48 5.98
CA ARG A 70 5.61 10.48 7.34
C ARG A 70 6.37 11.75 7.74
N GLY A 71 6.55 12.70 6.83
CA GLY A 71 7.34 13.92 7.09
C GLY A 71 8.84 13.68 7.30
N THR A 72 9.36 12.52 6.88
CA THR A 72 10.77 12.11 7.07
C THR A 72 11.55 12.07 5.76
N LEU A 73 11.04 12.71 4.70
CA LEU A 73 11.66 12.74 3.39
C LEU A 73 12.97 13.52 3.41
N THR A 74 14.08 12.79 3.42
CA THR A 74 15.44 13.29 3.18
C THR A 74 16.09 12.43 2.10
N ARG A 75 17.15 12.93 1.47
CA ARG A 75 17.92 12.14 0.48
C ARG A 75 18.43 10.82 1.07
N GLU A 76 19.00 10.87 2.26
CA GLU A 76 19.52 9.70 2.96
C GLU A 76 18.42 8.67 3.27
N ASN A 77 17.28 9.12 3.79
CA ASN A 77 16.16 8.23 4.10
C ASN A 77 15.56 7.62 2.82
N ARG A 78 15.46 8.42 1.74
CA ARG A 78 14.99 7.96 0.43
C ARG A 78 15.90 6.85 -0.11
N ASP A 79 17.21 7.08 -0.16
CA ASP A 79 18.16 6.13 -0.75
C ASP A 79 18.16 4.80 0.04
N ARG A 80 18.09 4.87 1.38
CA ARG A 80 17.95 3.68 2.22
C ARG A 80 16.63 2.94 1.99
N ARG A 81 15.51 3.68 1.89
CA ARG A 81 14.20 3.08 1.69
C ARG A 81 14.08 2.44 0.31
N GLU A 82 14.60 3.10 -0.73
CA GLU A 82 14.64 2.55 -2.09
C GLU A 82 15.43 1.24 -2.13
N GLN A 83 16.59 1.17 -1.46
CA GLN A 83 17.37 -0.08 -1.35
C GLN A 83 16.58 -1.19 -0.65
N ALA A 84 15.85 -0.87 0.43
CA ALA A 84 14.99 -1.82 1.12
C ALA A 84 13.84 -2.31 0.23
N LEU A 85 13.19 -1.42 -0.52
CA LEU A 85 12.13 -1.75 -1.47
C LEU A 85 12.67 -2.64 -2.60
N ARG A 86 13.83 -2.32 -3.17
CA ARG A 86 14.49 -3.15 -4.18
C ARG A 86 14.76 -4.57 -3.66
N HIS A 87 15.21 -4.69 -2.41
CA HIS A 87 15.39 -6.00 -1.78
C HIS A 87 14.05 -6.73 -1.60
N GLN A 88 13.01 -6.06 -1.11
CA GLN A 88 11.66 -6.62 -0.93
C GLN A 88 11.06 -7.12 -2.25
N VAL A 89 11.17 -6.33 -3.32
CA VAL A 89 10.68 -6.69 -4.67
C VAL A 89 11.36 -7.96 -5.17
N ASN A 90 12.70 -8.00 -5.10
CA ASN A 90 13.47 -9.15 -5.58
C ASN A 90 13.15 -10.41 -4.77
N THR A 91 13.20 -10.34 -3.45
CA THR A 91 12.89 -11.49 -2.59
C THR A 91 11.45 -11.96 -2.78
N GLY A 92 10.49 -11.03 -2.79
CA GLY A 92 9.08 -11.35 -2.98
C GLY A 92 8.78 -11.96 -4.35
N GLY A 93 9.41 -11.47 -5.42
CA GLY A 93 9.21 -11.98 -6.77
C GLY A 93 9.73 -13.41 -6.94
N LYS A 94 10.92 -13.71 -6.40
CA LYS A 94 11.47 -15.07 -6.37
C LYS A 94 10.53 -16.05 -5.68
N THR A 95 10.03 -15.68 -4.51
CA THR A 95 9.08 -16.51 -3.76
C THR A 95 7.73 -16.65 -4.49
N HIS A 96 7.20 -15.57 -5.06
CA HIS A 96 5.87 -15.58 -5.70
C HIS A 96 5.83 -16.41 -6.98
N TYR A 97 6.89 -16.35 -7.79
CA TYR A 97 6.99 -17.09 -9.05
C TYR A 97 7.75 -18.42 -8.94
N ALA A 98 8.24 -18.76 -7.74
CA ALA A 98 9.10 -19.92 -7.51
C ALA A 98 10.30 -19.97 -8.47
N ASP A 99 10.94 -18.82 -8.71
CA ASP A 99 12.07 -18.64 -9.63
C ASP A 99 13.21 -17.89 -8.94
N ASP A 100 14.30 -18.58 -8.61
CA ASP A 100 15.47 -18.00 -7.93
C ASP A 100 16.24 -16.98 -8.78
N ASN A 101 16.08 -17.02 -10.10
CA ASN A 101 16.70 -16.08 -11.04
C ASN A 101 15.79 -14.89 -11.36
N TRP A 102 14.63 -14.81 -10.70
CA TRP A 102 13.68 -13.73 -10.94
C TRP A 102 14.31 -12.36 -10.67
N THR A 103 14.12 -11.45 -11.62
CA THR A 103 14.39 -10.02 -11.48
C THR A 103 13.29 -9.22 -12.15
N THR A 104 13.00 -8.02 -11.65
CA THR A 104 12.01 -7.13 -12.30
C THR A 104 12.37 -6.85 -13.76
N LYS A 105 13.67 -6.77 -14.09
CA LYS A 105 14.16 -6.55 -15.47
C LYS A 105 13.80 -7.74 -16.37
N HIS A 106 14.12 -8.97 -15.95
CA HIS A 106 13.77 -10.17 -16.71
C HIS A 106 12.25 -10.28 -16.87
N TRP A 107 11.52 -10.10 -15.78
CA TRP A 107 10.06 -10.19 -15.76
C TRP A 107 9.37 -9.21 -16.72
N LYS A 108 9.89 -7.98 -16.84
CA LYS A 108 9.44 -7.01 -17.85
C LYS A 108 9.88 -7.41 -19.26
N ALA A 109 11.13 -7.83 -19.44
CA ALA A 109 11.68 -8.21 -20.75
C ALA A 109 11.00 -9.44 -21.37
N SER A 110 10.56 -10.40 -20.54
CA SER A 110 9.86 -11.60 -20.98
C SER A 110 8.40 -11.35 -21.35
N SER A 111 7.88 -10.13 -21.19
CA SER A 111 6.48 -9.78 -21.43
C SER A 111 5.49 -10.70 -20.69
N HIS A 112 5.89 -11.17 -19.50
CA HIS A 112 5.07 -12.00 -18.62
C HIS A 112 3.66 -11.38 -18.46
N PRO A 113 2.58 -12.17 -18.42
CA PRO A 113 1.21 -11.62 -18.31
C PRO A 113 1.07 -10.59 -17.18
N ASP A 114 1.60 -10.93 -16.00
CA ASP A 114 1.60 -10.02 -14.85
C ASP A 114 2.53 -8.79 -14.97
N SER A 115 3.47 -8.74 -15.90
CA SER A 115 4.39 -7.59 -16.06
C SER A 115 3.81 -6.49 -16.95
N ARG A 116 2.73 -6.80 -17.66
CA ARG A 116 1.96 -5.83 -18.45
C ARG A 116 1.16 -4.91 -17.53
N PRO A 117 0.88 -3.67 -17.93
CA PRO A 117 -0.05 -2.80 -17.20
C PRO A 117 -1.39 -3.49 -16.94
N PHE A 118 -2.14 -3.02 -15.96
CA PHE A 118 -3.53 -3.45 -15.84
C PHE A 118 -4.32 -2.90 -17.03
N GLU A 119 -4.78 -3.80 -17.90
CA GLU A 119 -5.74 -3.48 -18.95
C GLU A 119 -7.14 -3.86 -18.45
N GLU A 120 -8.05 -2.91 -18.44
CA GLU A 120 -9.39 -3.11 -17.92
C GLU A 120 -10.28 -3.78 -19.00
N THR A 121 -10.36 -5.12 -19.00
CA THR A 121 -11.48 -5.81 -19.64
C THR A 121 -12.64 -5.88 -18.65
N TYR A 122 -13.54 -4.92 -18.80
CA TYR A 122 -14.68 -4.61 -17.95
C TYR A 122 -15.58 -5.82 -17.64
N ALA A 123 -15.62 -6.25 -16.38
CA ALA A 123 -16.76 -6.96 -15.83
C ALA A 123 -17.71 -5.93 -15.21
N ALA A 124 -19.01 -6.02 -15.51
CA ALA A 124 -20.05 -5.14 -14.99
C ALA A 124 -20.09 -5.15 -13.45
N SER A 125 -19.30 -4.28 -12.83
CA SER A 125 -19.29 -3.99 -11.40
C SER A 125 -20.03 -2.68 -11.17
N ALA A 126 -20.77 -2.59 -10.06
CA ALA A 126 -21.48 -1.37 -9.65
C ALA A 126 -20.55 -0.17 -9.36
N ALA A 127 -19.23 -0.38 -9.35
CA ALA A 127 -18.22 0.67 -9.26
C ALA A 127 -17.18 0.50 -10.40
N PRO A 128 -17.43 1.10 -11.59
CA PRO A 128 -16.49 1.12 -12.71
C PRO A 128 -15.12 1.58 -12.24
N HIS A 129 -14.04 1.01 -12.76
CA HIS A 129 -12.66 1.43 -12.44
C HIS A 129 -12.15 1.16 -11.03
N THR A 130 -12.90 0.47 -10.16
CA THR A 130 -12.41 0.13 -8.80
C THR A 130 -11.63 -1.18 -8.71
N HIS A 131 -11.81 -2.09 -9.67
CA HIS A 131 -11.10 -3.38 -9.72
C HIS A 131 -9.57 -3.27 -9.73
N PRO A 132 -8.91 -2.31 -10.44
CA PRO A 132 -7.45 -2.14 -10.32
C PRO A 132 -7.02 -1.60 -8.95
N TYR A 133 -7.96 -1.11 -8.15
CA TYR A 133 -7.74 -0.63 -6.78
C TYR A 133 -8.11 -1.64 -5.71
N ASP A 134 -8.78 -2.74 -6.05
CA ASP A 134 -9.25 -3.71 -5.08
C ASP A 134 -8.10 -4.48 -4.43
N VAL A 135 -8.01 -4.37 -3.10
CA VAL A 135 -7.05 -5.10 -2.28
C VAL A 135 -7.70 -6.25 -1.50
N THR A 136 -8.97 -6.54 -1.79
CA THR A 136 -9.74 -7.64 -1.20
C THR A 136 -9.04 -8.97 -1.47
N GLY A 137 -8.97 -9.81 -0.43
CA GLY A 137 -8.36 -11.14 -0.52
C GLY A 137 -6.83 -11.18 -0.67
N TRP A 138 -6.14 -10.03 -0.67
CA TRP A 138 -4.67 -9.99 -0.68
C TRP A 138 -4.10 -10.62 0.59
N LYS A 139 -3.00 -11.38 0.45
CA LYS A 139 -2.37 -12.12 1.54
C LYS A 139 -0.88 -11.81 1.64
N PRO A 140 -0.27 -11.94 2.84
CA PRO A 140 1.18 -11.87 3.01
C PRO A 140 1.93 -12.90 2.16
N ASN A 141 3.22 -12.64 1.92
CA ASN A 141 4.12 -13.66 1.37
C ASN A 141 4.27 -14.78 2.40
N GLY A 142 3.65 -15.94 2.13
CA GLY A 142 3.72 -17.13 2.97
C GLY A 142 2.35 -17.58 3.50
N PRO A 143 1.90 -18.82 3.22
CA PRO A 143 0.55 -19.29 3.57
C PRO A 143 0.31 -19.41 5.09
N ASN A 144 1.38 -19.47 5.90
CA ASN A 144 1.32 -19.71 7.34
C ASN A 144 1.48 -18.44 8.20
N ARG A 145 1.59 -17.26 7.58
CA ARG A 145 1.77 -16.01 8.32
C ARG A 145 0.44 -15.61 8.95
N LYS A 146 0.35 -15.71 10.28
CA LYS A 146 -0.86 -15.32 11.03
C LYS A 146 -1.05 -13.81 10.95
N VAL A 147 -2.22 -13.40 10.50
CA VAL A 147 -2.66 -12.00 10.42
C VAL A 147 -3.17 -11.59 11.83
N PRO A 148 -2.48 -10.72 12.59
CA PRO A 148 -2.81 -10.36 13.96
C PRO A 148 -4.02 -9.43 14.07
N THR A 149 -4.35 -9.12 15.32
CA THR A 149 -5.33 -8.13 15.79
C THR A 149 -5.38 -6.89 14.90
N LEU A 150 -6.60 -6.46 14.57
CA LEU A 150 -6.83 -5.29 13.73
C LEU A 150 -6.39 -4.02 14.47
N PRO A 151 -5.63 -3.13 13.81
CA PRO A 151 -5.23 -1.87 14.41
C PRO A 151 -6.45 -0.99 14.62
N SER A 152 -6.38 -0.14 15.65
CA SER A 152 -7.33 0.96 15.80
C SER A 152 -7.17 1.95 14.64
N LEU A 153 -8.18 2.78 14.40
CA LEU A 153 -8.05 3.89 13.45
C LEU A 153 -6.96 4.86 13.89
N GLN A 154 -6.75 5.01 15.21
CA GLN A 154 -5.66 5.78 15.77
C GLN A 154 -4.28 5.24 15.34
N ASP A 155 -4.06 3.92 15.42
CA ASP A 155 -2.79 3.29 15.03
C ASP A 155 -2.48 3.45 13.55
N ILE A 156 -3.53 3.41 12.70
CA ILE A 156 -3.39 3.57 11.24
C ILE A 156 -2.90 4.96 10.88
N ILE A 157 -3.40 5.99 11.56
CA ILE A 157 -3.10 7.38 11.23
C ILE A 157 -1.88 7.91 11.97
N LYS A 158 -1.38 7.17 12.96
CA LYS A 158 -0.25 7.58 13.79
C LYS A 158 1.00 7.78 12.94
N GLY A 159 1.61 8.95 13.08
CA GLY A 159 2.78 9.35 12.30
C GLY A 159 2.50 9.84 10.88
N VAL A 160 1.23 9.84 10.42
CA VAL A 160 0.85 10.46 9.15
C VAL A 160 0.83 11.99 9.30
N VAL A 161 1.77 12.66 8.65
CA VAL A 161 1.88 14.13 8.63
C VAL A 161 1.25 14.69 7.36
N ASN A 162 1.58 14.10 6.21
CA ASN A 162 1.07 14.52 4.90
C ASN A 162 0.05 13.49 4.41
N TRP A 163 -1.22 13.89 4.44
CA TRP A 163 -2.35 13.06 4.02
C TRP A 163 -2.52 13.10 2.50
N PRO A 164 -3.05 12.04 1.86
CA PRO A 164 -3.49 12.12 0.47
C PRO A 164 -4.53 13.23 0.30
N THR A 165 -4.52 13.92 -0.85
CA THR A 165 -5.41 15.04 -1.16
C THR A 165 -5.91 14.94 -2.59
N GLY A 166 -7.02 15.62 -2.91
CA GLY A 166 -7.56 15.67 -4.27
C GLY A 166 -7.88 14.27 -4.78
N GLU A 167 -7.34 13.92 -5.94
CA GLU A 167 -7.59 12.64 -6.62
C GLU A 167 -7.04 11.43 -5.85
N ASP A 168 -6.01 11.66 -5.02
CA ASP A 168 -5.36 10.62 -4.23
C ASP A 168 -6.09 10.34 -2.90
N ALA A 169 -7.04 11.20 -2.52
CA ALA A 169 -7.86 11.05 -1.33
C ALA A 169 -9.12 10.22 -1.62
N GLY A 170 -8.91 8.92 -1.79
CA GLY A 170 -10.00 7.95 -1.96
C GLY A 170 -10.93 7.83 -0.74
N PRO A 171 -11.95 6.96 -0.82
CA PRO A 171 -12.91 6.75 0.26
C PRO A 171 -12.27 6.36 1.60
N PHE A 172 -11.13 5.67 1.58
CA PHE A 172 -10.41 5.30 2.78
C PHE A 172 -9.85 6.53 3.50
N THR A 173 -9.18 7.41 2.75
CA THR A 173 -8.67 8.70 3.27
C THR A 173 -9.82 9.56 3.80
N GLN A 174 -10.92 9.65 3.06
CA GLN A 174 -12.10 10.41 3.48
C GLN A 174 -12.70 9.86 4.78
N ALA A 175 -12.80 8.54 4.92
CA ALA A 175 -13.28 7.88 6.13
C ALA A 175 -12.38 8.14 7.34
N LEU A 176 -11.06 8.06 7.17
CA LEU A 176 -10.10 8.36 8.24
C LEU A 176 -10.12 9.83 8.66
N LEU A 177 -10.23 10.76 7.70
CA LEU A 177 -10.39 12.19 7.98
C LEU A 177 -11.71 12.48 8.71
N TRP A 178 -12.80 11.80 8.34
CA TRP A 178 -14.06 11.89 9.05
C TRP A 178 -13.96 11.34 10.47
N ALA A 179 -13.36 10.16 10.67
CA ALA A 179 -13.18 9.54 11.98
C ALA A 179 -12.31 10.44 12.89
N ARG A 180 -11.29 11.08 12.33
CA ARG A 180 -10.46 12.06 13.05
C ARG A 180 -11.27 13.27 13.56
N ARG A 181 -12.29 13.71 12.82
CA ARG A 181 -13.18 14.81 13.27
C ARG A 181 -14.09 14.40 14.42
N GLN A 182 -14.32 13.09 14.64
CA GLN A 182 -15.08 12.59 15.79
C GLN A 182 -14.26 12.60 17.09
N GLY A 183 -12.94 12.79 17.01
CA GLY A 183 -12.03 12.89 18.15
C GLY A 183 -11.31 11.59 18.53
N ASP A 184 -10.36 11.70 19.46
CA ASP A 184 -9.41 10.63 19.80
C ASP A 184 -10.10 9.38 20.38
N VAL A 185 -11.18 9.56 21.17
CA VAL A 185 -11.95 8.45 21.72
C VAL A 185 -12.56 7.60 20.60
N TYR A 186 -13.07 8.24 19.55
CA TYR A 186 -13.62 7.54 18.39
C TYR A 186 -12.52 6.74 17.67
N LEU A 187 -11.37 7.37 17.42
CA LEU A 187 -10.24 6.75 16.75
C LEU A 187 -9.66 5.54 17.51
N ALA A 188 -9.63 5.60 18.85
CA ALA A 188 -9.10 4.54 19.70
C ALA A 188 -10.06 3.35 19.86
N THR A 189 -11.37 3.59 19.75
CA THR A 189 -12.41 2.56 19.95
C THR A 189 -12.87 1.88 18.65
N HIS A 190 -12.62 2.51 17.50
CA HIS A 190 -12.93 1.95 16.19
C HIS A 190 -11.66 1.37 15.55
N THR A 191 -11.85 0.36 14.71
CA THR A 191 -10.80 -0.41 14.06
C THR A 191 -10.93 -0.35 12.55
N LEU A 192 -9.95 -0.92 11.85
CA LEU A 192 -9.98 -1.05 10.40
C LEU A 192 -11.24 -1.75 9.85
N LYS A 193 -11.91 -2.60 10.65
CA LYS A 193 -13.15 -3.28 10.28
C LYS A 193 -14.35 -2.34 10.13
N ASP A 194 -14.32 -1.19 10.78
CA ASP A 194 -15.45 -0.24 10.79
C ASP A 194 -15.45 0.66 9.55
N VAL A 195 -14.33 0.74 8.84
CA VAL A 195 -14.14 1.64 7.70
C VAL A 195 -15.13 1.39 6.56
N PRO A 196 -15.43 0.15 6.12
CA PRO A 196 -16.45 -0.08 5.10
C PRO A 196 -17.83 0.49 5.50
N THR A 197 -18.23 0.32 6.77
CA THR A 197 -19.49 0.86 7.29
C THR A 197 -19.48 2.39 7.32
N ILE A 198 -18.36 3.00 7.73
CA ILE A 198 -18.19 4.46 7.70
C ILE A 198 -18.34 4.98 6.26
N ILE A 199 -17.65 4.36 5.29
CA ILE A 199 -17.73 4.72 3.87
C ILE A 199 -19.18 4.66 3.38
N ALA A 200 -19.87 3.55 3.64
CA ALA A 200 -21.25 3.36 3.23
C ALA A 200 -22.21 4.38 3.88
N THR A 201 -22.04 4.65 5.17
CA THR A 201 -22.92 5.57 5.93
C THR A 201 -22.71 7.02 5.52
N GLN A 202 -21.47 7.43 5.26
CA GLN A 202 -21.15 8.80 4.87
C GLN A 202 -21.25 9.02 3.34
N GLY A 203 -21.45 7.95 2.56
CA GLY A 203 -21.56 8.04 1.11
C GLY A 203 -20.26 8.44 0.42
N PHE A 204 -19.09 8.07 0.98
CA PHE A 204 -17.81 8.41 0.36
C PHE A 204 -17.58 7.63 -0.94
N THR A 205 -17.27 8.34 -2.01
CA THR A 205 -17.04 7.78 -3.34
C THR A 205 -15.64 8.13 -3.86
N TYR A 206 -15.23 7.41 -4.90
CA TYR A 206 -14.04 7.78 -5.68
C TYR A 206 -14.32 9.07 -6.46
N PRO A 207 -13.32 9.94 -6.66
CA PRO A 207 -13.44 11.11 -7.55
C PRO A 207 -13.84 10.69 -8.99
N ASP A 208 -14.77 11.43 -9.61
CA ASP A 208 -15.56 11.00 -10.77
C ASP A 208 -14.83 10.88 -12.13
N HIS A 209 -13.56 11.25 -12.25
CA HIS A 209 -12.90 11.39 -13.57
C HIS A 209 -12.11 10.18 -14.07
N ILE A 210 -12.24 9.00 -13.43
CA ILE A 210 -11.77 7.75 -14.07
C ILE A 210 -12.62 7.39 -15.32
N LEU A 211 -13.73 8.11 -15.53
CA LEU A 211 -14.62 7.98 -16.69
C LEU A 211 -14.09 8.58 -18.02
N THR A 212 -12.94 9.25 -18.03
CA THR A 212 -12.40 9.86 -19.26
C THR A 212 -10.95 9.49 -19.52
N VAL A 213 -10.73 8.29 -20.05
CA VAL A 213 -9.53 8.05 -20.87
C VAL A 213 -9.66 8.89 -22.14
N PRO A 214 -8.79 9.87 -22.41
CA PRO A 214 -8.77 10.51 -23.71
C PRO A 214 -8.40 9.45 -24.75
N LYS A 215 -9.32 9.23 -25.69
CA LYS A 215 -9.08 8.42 -26.88
C LYS A 215 -7.80 8.96 -27.55
N PRO A 216 -6.75 8.14 -27.77
CA PRO A 216 -5.59 8.63 -28.49
C PRO A 216 -6.02 9.05 -29.90
N ALA A 217 -5.59 10.26 -30.28
CA ALA A 217 -5.72 10.79 -31.63
C ALA A 217 -4.82 10.03 -32.60
#